data_AF-R7TEK1-F1
#
_entry.id   AF-R7TEK1-F1
#
_cell.length_a   1.000
_cell.length_b   1.000
_cell.length_c   1.000
_cell.angle_alpha   90.00
_cell.angle_beta   90.00
_cell.angle_gamma   90.00
#
_symmetry.space_group_name_H-M   'P 1'
#
loop_
_entity.id
_entity.type
_entity.pdbx_description
1 polymer ?
#
loop_
_entity_poly.entity_id
_entity_poly.type
_entity_poly.pdbx_seq_one_letter_code
_entity_poly.pdbx_strand_id
1 'polypeptide(L)'
;QNSKPLMEKRRRARINASLHQLKVLVLDALKKDSARFSKLEKSDILELTVKHLKSIQGQHMSAAMATDPTVATRFHSGFSECAREVSRYLSSVDNFDESIRGRLLNHLNRCLHQ
;
A
#
# COMPACT_ATOMS: atom_id res chain seq x y z
N GLN A 1 7.72 -25.69 31.31
CA GLN A 1 6.30 -25.30 31.16
C GLN A 1 6.20 -23.80 30.82
N ASN A 2 5.37 -23.47 29.83
CA ASN A 2 4.67 -22.20 29.57
C ASN A 2 5.44 -20.88 29.30
N SER A 3 6.20 -20.81 28.19
CA SER A 3 6.71 -19.54 27.62
C SER A 3 5.67 -18.77 26.78
N LYS A 4 4.58 -19.43 26.36
CA LYS A 4 3.52 -18.85 25.52
C LYS A 4 2.89 -17.56 26.11
N PRO A 5 2.59 -17.44 27.43
CA PRO A 5 2.02 -16.22 28.00
C PRO A 5 2.99 -15.03 27.98
N LEU A 6 4.28 -15.28 28.21
CA LEU A 6 5.32 -14.25 28.20
C LEU A 6 5.56 -13.71 26.79
N MET A 7 5.54 -14.59 25.79
CA MET A 7 5.65 -14.23 24.38
C MET A 7 4.49 -13.33 23.94
N GLU A 8 3.26 -13.66 24.34
CA GLU A 8 2.08 -12.85 24.02
C GLU A 8 2.13 -11.48 24.71
N LYS A 9 2.57 -11.42 25.97
CA LYS A 9 2.78 -10.15 26.68
C LYS A 9 3.77 -9.24 25.94
N ARG A 10 4.91 -9.79 25.48
CA ARG A 10 5.90 -9.06 24.67
C ARG A 10 5.33 -8.60 23.33
N ARG A 11 4.56 -9.46 22.64
CA ARG A 11 3.90 -9.10 21.38
C ARG A 11 2.94 -7.92 21.55
N ARG A 12 2.08 -7.97 22.58
CA ARG A 12 1.14 -6.89 22.90
C ARG A 12 1.84 -5.58 23.24
N ALA A 13 2.94 -5.63 24.00
CA ALA A 13 3.74 -4.46 24.31
C ALA A 13 4.31 -3.80 23.04
N ARG A 14 4.87 -4.59 22.12
CA ARG A 14 5.36 -4.07 20.82
C ARG A 14 4.25 -3.42 20.01
N ILE A 15 3.09 -4.07 19.91
CA ILE A 15 1.94 -3.52 19.15
C ILE A 15 1.50 -2.16 19.73
N ASN A 16 1.38 -2.05 21.05
CA ASN A 16 0.98 -0.80 21.67
C ASN A 16 2.04 0.31 21.51
N ALA A 17 3.33 -0.04 21.57
CA ALA A 17 4.41 0.90 21.31
C ALA A 17 4.37 1.43 19.86
N SER A 18 4.19 0.53 18.88
CA SER A 18 4.05 0.93 17.48
C SER A 18 2.82 1.81 17.24
N LEU A 19 1.66 1.47 17.83
CA LEU A 19 0.45 2.29 17.73
C LEU A 19 0.66 3.69 18.32
N HIS A 20 1.38 3.79 19.44
CA HIS A 20 1.70 5.08 20.03
C HIS A 20 2.62 5.92 19.12
N GLN A 21 3.65 5.31 18.56
CA GLN A 21 4.54 5.97 17.60
C GLN A 21 3.78 6.45 16.36
N LEU A 22 2.92 5.60 15.79
CA LEU A 22 2.07 5.96 14.65
C LEU A 22 1.19 7.18 14.96
N LYS A 23 0.55 7.20 16.14
CA LYS A 23 -0.25 8.34 16.59
C LYS A 23 0.56 9.63 16.60
N VAL A 24 1.76 9.62 17.20
CA VAL A 24 2.61 10.81 17.28
C VAL A 24 3.01 11.29 15.88
N LEU A 25 3.55 10.40 15.05
CA LEU A 25 4.03 10.74 13.71
C LEU A 25 2.92 11.29 12.81
N VAL A 26 1.75 10.67 12.83
CA VAL A 26 0.62 11.08 11.98
C VAL A 26 0.04 12.42 12.45
N LEU A 27 -0.08 12.66 13.76
CA LEU A 27 -0.58 13.93 14.26
C LEU A 27 0.38 15.08 13.97
N ASP A 28 1.70 14.84 14.12
CA ASP A 28 2.74 15.80 13.79
C ASP A 28 2.72 16.15 12.29
N ALA A 29 2.70 15.14 11.41
CA ALA A 29 2.63 15.32 9.97
C ALA A 29 1.36 16.06 9.51
N LEU A 30 0.24 15.89 10.23
CA LEU A 30 -1.02 16.59 9.97
C LEU A 30 -1.11 17.95 10.69
N LYS A 31 -0.08 18.38 11.43
CA LYS A 31 -0.06 19.60 12.27
C LYS A 31 -1.26 19.66 13.22
N LYS A 32 -1.66 18.52 13.77
CA LYS A 32 -2.76 18.37 14.71
C LYS A 32 -2.25 18.35 16.14
N ASP A 33 -2.90 19.13 17.01
CA ASP A 33 -2.52 19.21 18.42
C ASP A 33 -2.75 17.86 19.14
N SER A 34 -1.66 17.23 19.56
CA SER A 34 -1.67 15.95 20.26
C SER A 34 -2.53 15.94 21.52
N ALA A 35 -2.69 17.07 22.21
CA ALA A 35 -3.51 17.18 23.40
C ALA A 35 -5.01 16.94 23.11
N ARG A 36 -5.49 17.44 21.96
CA ARG A 36 -6.87 17.24 21.48
C ARG A 36 -7.16 15.82 21.04
N PHE A 37 -6.14 15.04 20.73
CA PHE A 37 -6.24 13.66 20.27
C PHE A 37 -5.79 12.64 21.32
N SER A 38 -5.70 13.05 22.58
CA SER A 38 -5.34 12.19 23.71
C SER A 38 -6.19 10.92 23.80
N LYS A 39 -7.47 10.97 23.39
CA LYS A 39 -8.45 9.87 23.45
C LYS A 39 -8.64 9.06 22.16
N LEU A 40 -7.77 9.18 21.15
CA LEU A 40 -7.90 8.38 19.93
C LEU A 40 -7.89 6.87 20.23
N GLU A 41 -8.86 6.16 19.67
CA GLU A 41 -8.92 4.71 19.76
C GLU A 41 -7.88 4.07 18.83
N LYS A 42 -7.60 2.77 19.03
CA LYS A 42 -6.61 2.06 18.19
C LYS A 42 -7.05 1.99 16.73
N SER A 43 -8.35 1.83 16.48
CA SER A 43 -8.96 1.88 15.14
C SER A 43 -8.71 3.23 14.48
N ASP A 44 -8.97 4.33 15.18
CA ASP A 44 -8.78 5.69 14.65
C ASP A 44 -7.33 5.95 14.28
N ILE A 45 -6.38 5.52 15.13
CA ILE A 45 -4.95 5.66 14.86
C ILE A 45 -4.59 4.93 13.55
N LEU A 46 -5.07 3.71 13.37
CA LEU A 46 -4.80 2.93 12.17
C LEU A 46 -5.44 3.55 10.93
N GLU A 47 -6.69 4.00 11.02
CA GLU A 47 -7.40 4.64 9.91
C GLU A 47 -6.73 5.95 9.49
N LEU A 48 -6.39 6.82 10.45
CA LEU A 48 -5.67 8.06 10.19
C LEU A 48 -4.30 7.78 9.56
N THR A 49 -3.59 6.76 10.04
CA THR A 49 -2.31 6.35 9.47
C THR A 49 -2.46 5.91 8.02
N VAL A 50 -3.41 5.03 7.72
CA VAL A 50 -3.65 4.54 6.35
C VAL A 50 -4.06 5.68 5.43
N LYS A 51 -4.95 6.58 5.89
CA LYS A 51 -5.36 7.76 5.13
C LYS A 51 -4.16 8.67 4.83
N HIS A 52 -3.30 8.90 5.80
CA HIS A 52 -2.10 9.72 5.63
C HIS A 52 -1.10 9.08 4.63
N LEU A 53 -0.85 7.77 4.73
CA LEU A 53 0.01 7.06 3.78
C LEU A 53 -0.50 7.13 2.34
N LYS A 54 -1.82 6.95 2.14
CA LYS A 54 -2.44 7.13 0.82
C LYS A 54 -2.29 8.56 0.30
N SER A 55 -2.42 9.55 1.18
CA SER A 55 -2.22 10.96 0.83
C SER A 55 -0.79 11.24 0.39
N ILE A 56 0.22 10.71 1.10
CA ILE A 56 1.63 10.85 0.72
C ILE A 56 1.88 10.22 -0.64
N GLN A 57 1.36 9.01 -0.87
CA GLN A 57 1.53 8.33 -2.16
C GLN A 57 0.91 9.12 -3.32
N GLY A 58 -0.30 9.68 -3.12
CA GLY A 58 -0.94 10.55 -4.10
C GLY A 58 -0.11 11.82 -4.37
N GLN A 59 0.37 12.49 -3.31
CA GLN A 59 1.21 13.68 -3.43
C GLN A 59 2.52 13.40 -4.18
N HIS A 60 3.16 12.26 -3.94
CA HIS A 60 4.39 11.88 -4.64
C HIS A 60 4.15 11.69 -6.14
N MET A 61 3.04 11.04 -6.52
CA MET A 61 2.63 10.95 -7.93
C MET A 61 2.31 12.32 -8.53
N SER A 62 1.54 13.15 -7.83
CA SER A 62 1.22 14.50 -8.31
C SER A 62 2.47 15.36 -8.46
N ALA A 63 3.43 15.26 -7.54
CA ALA A 63 4.71 15.97 -7.63
C ALA A 63 5.54 15.48 -8.82
N ALA A 64 5.63 14.16 -9.04
CA ALA A 64 6.31 13.60 -10.20
C ALA A 64 5.67 14.06 -11.53
N MET A 65 4.34 14.10 -11.59
CA MET A 65 3.60 14.62 -12.75
C MET A 65 3.76 16.13 -12.93
N ALA A 66 3.93 16.89 -11.85
CA ALA A 66 4.21 18.33 -11.93
C ALA A 66 5.63 18.61 -12.47
N THR A 67 6.61 17.74 -12.17
CA THR A 67 7.97 17.85 -12.71
C THR A 67 8.10 17.40 -14.15
N ASP A 68 7.38 16.33 -14.53
CA ASP A 68 7.30 15.84 -15.91
C ASP A 68 5.88 15.30 -16.17
N PRO A 69 5.05 16.05 -16.90
CA PRO A 69 3.68 15.65 -17.22
C PRO A 69 3.59 14.33 -18.01
N THR A 70 4.68 13.93 -18.67
CA THR A 70 4.71 12.70 -19.47
C THR A 70 4.89 11.44 -18.63
N VAL A 71 5.26 11.55 -17.34
CA VAL A 71 5.51 10.40 -16.45
C VAL A 71 4.32 9.46 -16.38
N ALA A 72 3.10 9.99 -16.23
CA ALA A 72 1.89 9.18 -16.20
C ALA A 72 1.67 8.43 -17.52
N THR A 73 1.80 9.13 -18.65
CA THR A 73 1.65 8.55 -19.99
C THR A 73 2.72 7.50 -20.28
N ARG A 74 3.98 7.76 -19.93
CA ARG A 74 5.11 6.83 -20.12
C ARG A 74 4.97 5.60 -19.24
N PHE A 75 4.56 5.78 -17.99
CA PHE A 75 4.27 4.66 -17.09
C PHE A 75 3.13 3.80 -17.64
N HIS A 76 2.01 4.41 -18.03
CA HIS A 76 0.87 3.68 -18.59
C HIS A 76 1.24 2.94 -19.88
N SER A 77 1.99 3.60 -20.78
CA SER A 77 2.50 2.99 -22.01
C SER A 77 3.41 1.80 -21.73
N GLY A 78 4.41 1.96 -20.86
CA GLY A 78 5.34 0.89 -20.50
C GLY A 78 4.69 -0.27 -19.76
N PHE A 79 3.71 0.02 -18.90
CA PHE A 79 2.93 -1.02 -18.22
C PHE A 79 2.07 -1.80 -19.21
N SER A 80 1.40 -1.12 -20.14
CA SER A 80 0.59 -1.75 -21.19
C SER A 80 1.44 -2.67 -22.08
N GLU A 81 2.63 -2.21 -22.46
CA GLU A 81 3.59 -3.00 -23.23
C GLU A 81 4.05 -4.25 -22.45
N CYS A 82 4.39 -4.09 -21.17
CA CYS A 82 4.75 -5.22 -20.29
C CYS A 82 3.60 -6.23 -20.16
N ALA A 83 2.36 -5.77 -19.93
CA ALA A 83 1.19 -6.64 -19.82
C ALA A 83 0.94 -7.42 -21.12
N ARG A 84 1.17 -6.78 -22.28
CA ARG A 84 1.09 -7.42 -23.59
C ARG A 84 2.18 -8.49 -23.76
N GLU A 85 3.41 -8.21 -23.35
CA GLU A 85 4.51 -9.20 -23.41
C GLU A 85 4.27 -10.37 -22.46
N VAL A 86 3.72 -10.14 -21.26
CA VAL A 86 3.28 -11.22 -20.36
C VAL A 86 2.22 -12.08 -21.05
N SER A 87 1.21 -11.48 -21.68
CA SER A 87 0.20 -12.23 -22.42
C SER A 87 0.82 -13.06 -23.54
N ARG A 88 1.76 -12.48 -24.30
CA ARG A 88 2.45 -13.16 -25.40
C ARG A 88 3.28 -14.34 -24.91
N TYR A 89 4.04 -14.15 -23.83
CA TYR A 89 4.84 -15.20 -23.21
C TYR A 89 3.95 -16.36 -22.74
N LEU A 90 2.87 -16.08 -22.02
CA LEU A 90 1.96 -17.12 -21.51
C LEU A 90 1.23 -17.89 -22.61
N SER A 91 1.04 -17.29 -23.78
CA SER A 91 0.52 -17.98 -24.98
C SER A 91 1.57 -18.86 -25.66
N SER A 92 2.87 -18.60 -25.45
CA SER A 92 3.96 -19.41 -26.00
C SER A 92 4.35 -20.61 -25.13
N VAL A 93 3.88 -20.66 -23.88
CA VAL A 93 4.16 -21.76 -22.95
C VAL A 93 3.13 -22.86 -23.16
N ASP A 94 3.59 -24.02 -23.64
CA ASP A 94 2.78 -25.22 -23.77
C ASP A 94 2.27 -25.71 -22.40
N ASN A 95 1.03 -26.20 -22.37
CA ASN A 95 0.36 -26.73 -21.17
C ASN A 95 0.27 -25.75 -19.98
N PHE A 96 0.32 -24.44 -20.22
CA PHE A 96 0.08 -23.45 -19.17
C PHE A 96 -1.41 -23.41 -18.78
N ASP A 97 -1.68 -23.32 -17.47
CA ASP A 97 -3.05 -23.29 -16.93
C ASP A 97 -3.82 -22.03 -17.38
N GLU A 98 -4.90 -22.25 -18.12
CA GLU A 98 -5.78 -21.20 -18.67
C GLU A 98 -6.46 -20.37 -17.57
N SER A 99 -6.81 -20.99 -16.44
CA SER A 99 -7.41 -20.29 -15.30
C SER A 99 -6.41 -19.32 -14.67
N ILE A 100 -5.15 -19.76 -14.50
CA ILE A 100 -4.09 -18.90 -14.00
C ILE A 100 -3.82 -17.75 -14.98
N ARG A 101 -3.79 -18.04 -16.30
CA ARG A 101 -3.62 -17.03 -17.35
C ARG A 101 -4.72 -15.97 -17.27
N GLY A 102 -5.98 -16.39 -17.24
CA GLY A 102 -7.14 -15.49 -17.19
C GLY A 102 -7.15 -14.62 -15.93
N ARG A 103 -6.78 -15.18 -14.76
CA ARG A 103 -6.70 -14.39 -13.51
C ARG A 103 -5.57 -13.36 -13.55
N LEU A 104 -4.40 -13.74 -14.07
CA LEU A 104 -3.25 -12.85 -14.19
C LEU A 104 -3.52 -11.71 -15.17
N LEU A 105 -4.05 -12.00 -16.36
CA LEU A 105 -4.40 -10.97 -17.34
C LEU A 105 -5.48 -10.02 -16.83
N ASN A 106 -6.50 -10.54 -16.14
CA ASN A 106 -7.50 -9.70 -15.48
C ASN A 106 -6.89 -8.82 -14.38
N HIS A 107 -5.93 -9.33 -13.62
CA HIS A 107 -5.23 -8.54 -12.60
C HIS A 107 -4.42 -7.41 -13.24
N LEU A 108 -3.62 -7.71 -14.28
CA LEU A 108 -2.85 -6.70 -15.02
C LEU A 108 -3.74 -5.63 -15.62
N ASN A 109 -4.89 -6.02 -16.20
CA ASN A 109 -5.87 -5.07 -16.74
C ASN A 109 -6.48 -4.19 -15.65
N ARG A 110 -6.74 -4.71 -14.45
CA ARG A 110 -7.22 -3.88 -13.32
C ARG A 110 -6.17 -2.90 -12.83
N CYS A 111 -4.90 -3.30 -12.82
CA CYS A 111 -3.79 -2.41 -12.45
C CYS A 111 -3.57 -1.28 -13.46
N LEU A 112 -3.87 -1.48 -14.75
CA LEU A 112 -3.82 -0.43 -15.77
C LEU A 112 -4.85 0.68 -15.56
N HIS A 113 -6.03 0.32 -15.03
CA HIS A 113 -7.17 1.24 -14.86
C HIS A 113 -7.30 1.81 -13.44
N GLN A 114 -6.31 1.59 -12.57
CA GLN A 114 -6.25 2.11 -11.19
C GLN A 114 -5.35 3.33 -11.10
#